data_AF-A0A453J4M7-F1
#
_entry.id   AF-A0A453J4M7-F1
#
_cell.length_a   1.000
_cell.length_b   1.000
_cell.length_c   1.000
_cell.angle_alpha   90.00
_cell.angle_beta   90.00
_cell.angle_gamma   90.00
#
_symmetry.space_group_name_H-M   'P 1'
#
loop_
_entity.id
_entity.type
_entity.pdbx_description
1 polymer ?
#
loop_
_entity_poly.entity_id
_entity_poly.type
_entity_poly.pdbx_seq_one_letter_code
_entity_poly.pdbx_strand_id
1 'polypeptide(L)'
;QNYSRDLFLFLYILLIIASTLTSLKKHQEVSSFTGKSTLYLNRHQTEEWRGWMQVLFLMYHYFGASEIYNAIRVFIACYVWLTGFGNFSYYYTKKDFSIARFAQ
;
A
#
# COMPACT_ATOMS: atom_id res chain seq x y z
N GLN A 1 26.72 13.13 4.62
CA GLN A 1 26.39 11.89 3.87
C GLN A 1 25.99 12.32 2.47
N ASN A 2 26.75 11.94 1.44
CA ASN A 2 26.48 12.37 0.06
C ASN A 2 25.35 11.51 -0.51
N TYR A 3 24.14 12.06 -0.53
CA TYR A 3 22.97 11.47 -1.19
C TYR A 3 23.23 11.34 -2.69
N SER A 4 23.27 10.10 -3.20
CA SER A 4 23.32 9.85 -4.65
C SER A 4 21.90 9.81 -5.21
N ARG A 5 21.50 10.91 -5.85
CA ARG A 5 20.19 11.04 -6.54
C ARG A 5 19.98 9.95 -7.58
N ASP A 6 21.03 9.62 -8.33
CA ASP A 6 20.95 8.65 -9.41
C ASP A 6 20.66 7.24 -8.89
N LEU A 7 21.29 6.85 -7.77
CA LEU A 7 21.02 5.57 -7.12
C LEU A 7 19.58 5.52 -6.58
N PHE A 8 19.10 6.60 -5.98
CA PHE A 8 17.72 6.68 -5.48
C PHE A 8 16.71 6.52 -6.63
N LEU A 9 16.89 7.25 -7.72
CA LEU A 9 16.02 7.17 -8.89
C LEU A 9 16.08 5.79 -9.54
N PHE A 10 17.26 5.18 -9.64
CA PHE A 10 17.42 3.82 -10.13
C PHE A 10 16.60 2.81 -9.31
N LEU A 11 16.74 2.85 -7.97
CA LEU A 11 15.99 1.96 -7.07
C LEU A 11 14.49 2.24 -7.13
N TYR A 12 14.09 3.50 -7.27
CA TYR A 12 12.68 3.89 -7.40
C TYR A 12 12.06 3.36 -8.70
N ILE A 13 12.76 3.46 -9.84
CA ILE A 13 12.30 2.91 -11.12
C ILE A 13 12.22 1.38 -11.05
N LEU A 14 13.22 0.73 -10.46
CA LEU A 14 13.20 -0.72 -10.23
C LEU A 14 11.98 -1.14 -9.40
N LEU A 15 11.64 -0.36 -8.37
CA LEU A 15 10.46 -0.58 -7.54
C LEU A 15 9.16 -0.47 -8.34
N ILE A 16 9.04 0.53 -9.22
CA ILE A 16 7.86 0.70 -10.09
C ILE A 16 7.73 -0.48 -11.06
N ILE A 17 8.83 -0.94 -11.65
CA ILE A 17 8.82 -2.11 -12.54
C ILE A 17 8.38 -3.36 -11.76
N ALA A 18 8.96 -3.62 -10.58
CA ALA A 18 8.57 -4.75 -9.75
C ALA A 18 7.09 -4.68 -9.33
N SER A 19 6.62 -3.50 -8.92
CA SER A 19 5.22 -3.25 -8.52
C SER A 19 4.24 -3.46 -9.67
N THR A 20 4.56 -2.95 -10.85
CA THR A 20 3.72 -3.16 -12.05
C THR A 20 3.71 -4.62 -12.48
N LEU A 21 4.85 -5.31 -12.51
CA LEU A 21 4.91 -6.74 -12.86
C LEU A 21 4.14 -7.63 -11.89
N THR A 22 4.24 -7.36 -10.58
CA THR A 22 3.53 -8.13 -9.54
C THR A 22 2.02 -7.87 -9.58
N SER A 23 1.62 -6.60 -9.71
CA SER A 23 0.21 -6.23 -9.80
C SER A 23 -0.46 -6.80 -11.07
N LEU A 24 0.21 -6.71 -12.23
CA LEU A 24 -0.35 -7.20 -13.50
C LEU A 24 -0.54 -8.73 -13.53
N LYS A 25 0.35 -9.50 -12.89
CA LYS A 25 0.20 -10.96 -12.81
C LYS A 25 -1.01 -11.40 -11.98
N LYS A 26 -1.33 -10.68 -10.91
CA LYS A 26 -2.43 -11.02 -9.99
C LYS A 26 -3.82 -10.74 -10.58
N HIS A 27 -3.92 -9.77 -11.50
CA HIS A 27 -5.19 -9.33 -12.09
C HIS A 27 -5.89 -10.32 -13.01
N GLN A 28 -5.23 -11.42 -13.39
CA GLN A 28 -5.82 -12.45 -14.25
C GLN A 28 -6.52 -13.56 -13.46
N GLU A 29 -6.49 -13.54 -12.12
CA GLU A 29 -7.18 -14.55 -11.33
C GLU A 29 -8.67 -14.23 -11.20
N VAL A 30 -9.50 -15.03 -11.88
CA VAL A 30 -10.95 -15.05 -11.66
C VAL A 30 -11.20 -15.52 -10.23
N SER A 31 -12.05 -14.79 -9.49
CA SER A 31 -12.41 -15.16 -8.12
C SER A 31 -12.90 -16.62 -8.05
N SER A 32 -12.13 -17.50 -7.40
CA SER A 32 -12.43 -18.94 -7.33
C SER A 32 -13.76 -19.24 -6.63
N PHE A 33 -14.30 -18.27 -5.89
CA PHE A 33 -15.55 -18.37 -5.14
C PHE A 33 -16.78 -17.81 -5.87
N THR A 34 -16.63 -16.78 -6.69
CA THR A 34 -17.77 -16.07 -7.32
C THR A 34 -17.76 -16.09 -8.84
N GLY A 35 -16.69 -16.55 -9.49
CA GLY A 35 -16.60 -16.65 -10.96
C GLY A 35 -16.67 -15.30 -11.69
N LYS A 36 -16.69 -14.18 -10.95
CA LYS A 36 -16.76 -12.82 -11.49
C LYS A 36 -15.37 -12.21 -11.57
N SER A 37 -15.19 -11.29 -12.52
CA SER A 37 -13.99 -10.46 -12.63
C SER A 37 -13.73 -9.76 -11.29
N THR A 38 -12.50 -9.88 -10.78
CA THR A 38 -12.06 -9.15 -9.59
C THR A 38 -12.24 -7.66 -9.86
N LEU A 39 -13.12 -7.04 -9.07
CA LEU A 39 -13.38 -5.60 -9.09
C LEU A 39 -12.06 -4.82 -8.95
N TYR A 40 -11.97 -3.65 -9.61
CA TYR A 40 -10.89 -2.70 -9.39
C TYR A 40 -10.73 -2.40 -7.90
N LEU A 41 -9.49 -2.45 -7.39
CA LEU A 41 -9.10 -2.28 -5.97
C LEU A 41 -9.53 -3.43 -5.05
N ASN A 42 -9.17 -4.66 -5.40
CA ASN A 42 -9.35 -5.80 -4.50
C ASN A 42 -8.50 -5.64 -3.22
N ARG A 43 -8.91 -6.30 -2.13
CA ARG A 43 -8.18 -6.35 -0.84
C ARG A 43 -6.69 -6.65 -1.05
N HIS A 44 -6.37 -7.56 -1.97
CA HIS A 44 -4.99 -7.89 -2.31
C HIS A 44 -4.18 -6.70 -2.83
N GLN A 45 -4.71 -5.95 -3.80
CA GLN A 45 -4.04 -4.75 -4.35
C GLN A 45 -3.81 -3.71 -3.26
N THR A 46 -4.75 -3.62 -2.32
CA THR A 46 -4.69 -2.69 -1.20
C THR A 46 -3.62 -3.11 -0.18
N GLU A 47 -3.43 -4.40 0.09
CA GLU A 47 -2.29 -4.94 0.87
C GLU A 47 -0.94 -4.73 0.15
N GLU A 48 -0.88 -5.00 -1.16
CA GLU A 48 0.33 -4.75 -1.97
C GLU A 48 0.73 -3.28 -1.90
N TRP A 49 -0.24 -2.37 -2.08
CA TRP A 49 0.00 -0.93 -2.03
C TRP A 49 0.53 -0.48 -0.66
N ARG A 50 0.00 -1.03 0.45
CA ARG A 50 0.57 -0.81 1.79
C ARG A 50 2.02 -1.23 1.89
N GLY A 51 2.39 -2.38 1.33
CA GLY A 51 3.78 -2.85 1.30
C GLY A 51 4.70 -1.91 0.54
N TRP A 52 4.28 -1.46 -0.65
CA TRP A 52 5.07 -0.51 -1.47
C TRP A 52 5.29 0.83 -0.75
N MET A 53 4.28 1.34 -0.03
CA MET A 53 4.42 2.56 0.76
C MET A 53 5.45 2.42 1.89
N GLN A 54 5.55 1.25 2.53
CA GLN A 54 6.56 1.00 3.56
C GLN A 54 7.98 0.99 2.99
N VAL A 55 8.18 0.37 1.82
CA VAL A 55 9.49 0.38 1.14
C VAL A 55 9.90 1.81 0.76
N LEU A 56 8.96 2.60 0.22
CA LEU A 56 9.21 4.00 -0.11
C LEU A 56 9.54 4.86 1.11
N PHE A 57 8.85 4.62 2.23
CA PHE A 57 9.12 5.29 3.50
C PHE A 57 10.54 4.99 4.01
N LEU A 58 10.97 3.72 3.94
CA LEU A 58 12.31 3.29 4.31
C LEU A 58 13.38 3.92 3.39
N MET A 59 13.15 3.89 2.08
CA MET A 59 14.06 4.50 1.10
C MET A 59 14.24 6.00 1.36
N TYR A 60 13.16 6.74 1.59
CA TYR A 60 13.24 8.17 1.93
C TYR A 60 14.11 8.43 3.16
N HIS A 61 13.92 7.67 4.24
CA HIS A 61 14.69 7.84 5.48
C HIS A 61 16.16 7.45 5.31
N TYR A 62 16.44 6.37 4.59
CA TYR A 62 17.79 5.89 4.37
C TYR A 62 18.64 6.88 3.54
N PHE A 63 18.04 7.46 2.50
CA PHE A 63 18.73 8.37 1.60
C PHE A 63 18.65 9.85 2.01
N GLY A 64 17.77 10.21 2.95
CA GLY A 64 17.60 11.59 3.41
C GLY A 64 17.09 12.54 2.32
N ALA A 65 16.29 12.04 1.39
CA ALA A 65 15.83 12.77 0.20
C ALA A 65 14.75 13.81 0.55
N SER A 66 15.15 15.00 1.00
CA SER A 66 14.26 16.08 1.44
C SER A 66 13.23 16.53 0.38
N GLU A 67 13.57 16.41 -0.90
CA GLU A 67 12.71 16.76 -2.04
C GLU A 67 11.36 16.00 -2.05
N ILE A 68 11.34 14.79 -1.49
CA ILE A 68 10.17 13.88 -1.53
C ILE A 68 9.34 13.98 -0.24
N TYR A 69 9.71 14.86 0.70
CA TYR A 69 9.07 15.00 2.00
C TYR A 69 7.54 15.18 1.91
N ASN A 70 7.07 16.02 0.98
CA ASN A 70 5.63 16.25 0.80
C ASN A 70 4.90 14.99 0.30
N ALA A 71 5.49 14.25 -0.63
CA ALA A 71 4.92 13.01 -1.14
C ALA A 71 4.85 11.92 -0.05
N ILE A 72 5.89 11.82 0.79
CA ILE A 72 5.88 10.90 1.94
C ILE A 72 4.75 11.24 2.91
N ARG A 73 4.47 12.52 3.19
CA ARG A 73 3.33 12.91 4.05
C ARG A 73 1.99 12.47 3.47
N VAL A 74 1.81 12.62 2.16
CA VAL A 74 0.60 12.12 1.48
C VAL A 74 0.51 10.60 1.62
N PHE A 75 1.61 9.86 1.44
CA PHE A 75 1.61 8.42 1.67
C PHE A 75 1.24 8.05 3.10
N ILE A 76 1.83 8.68 4.11
CA ILE A 76 1.47 8.40 5.52
C ILE A 76 -0.02 8.64 5.76
N ALA A 77 -0.56 9.77 5.29
CA ALA A 77 -1.98 10.08 5.41
C ALA A 77 -2.86 9.02 4.75
N CYS A 78 -2.53 8.59 3.53
CA CYS A 78 -3.25 7.53 2.85
C CYS A 78 -3.14 6.17 3.55
N TYR A 79 -1.99 5.85 4.17
CA TYR A 79 -1.79 4.59 4.89
C TYR A 79 -2.68 4.53 6.14
N VAL A 80 -2.70 5.61 6.91
CA VAL A 80 -3.55 5.77 8.10
C VAL A 80 -5.02 5.73 7.69
N TRP A 81 -5.39 6.46 6.64
CA TRP A 81 -6.74 6.43 6.08
C TRP A 81 -7.17 5.01 5.71
N LEU A 82 -6.32 4.29 4.99
CA LEU A 82 -6.64 2.95 4.51
C LEU A 82 -6.79 1.95 5.67
N THR A 83 -5.99 2.11 6.72
CA THR A 83 -6.12 1.34 7.97
C THR A 83 -7.45 1.65 8.66
N GLY A 84 -7.78 2.93 8.82
CA GLY A 84 -9.04 3.38 9.42
C GLY A 84 -10.27 2.93 8.62
N PHE A 85 -10.23 3.08 7.30
CA PHE A 85 -11.28 2.64 6.38
C PHE A 85 -11.48 1.12 6.45
N GLY A 86 -10.40 0.34 6.57
CA GLY A 86 -10.47 -1.12 6.75
C GLY A 86 -11.24 -1.52 8.01
N ASN A 87 -10.94 -0.87 9.14
CA ASN A 87 -11.65 -1.09 10.40
C ASN A 87 -13.12 -0.64 10.31
N PHE A 88 -13.38 0.55 9.78
CA PHE A 88 -14.74 1.06 9.57
C PHE A 88 -15.58 0.12 8.70
N SER A 89 -15.06 -0.32 7.56
CA SER A 89 -15.75 -1.22 6.62
C SER A 89 -16.10 -2.55 7.28
N TYR A 90 -15.22 -3.08 8.13
CA TYR A 90 -15.48 -4.28 8.92
C TYR A 90 -16.68 -4.09 9.86
N TYR A 91 -16.66 -3.05 10.70
CA TYR A 91 -17.75 -2.79 11.66
C TYR A 91 -19.08 -2.48 10.96
N TYR A 92 -19.04 -1.72 9.87
CA TYR A 92 -20.21 -1.38 9.08
C TYR A 92 -20.88 -2.61 8.46
N THR A 93 -20.08 -3.55 7.94
CA THR A 93 -20.59 -4.74 7.24
C THR A 93 -20.93 -5.89 8.20
N LYS A 94 -20.06 -6.17 9.17
CA LYS A 94 -20.19 -7.33 10.07
C LYS A 94 -21.08 -7.06 11.29
N LYS A 95 -21.30 -5.79 11.66
CA LYS A 95 -22.08 -5.35 12.84
C LYS A 95 -21.66 -6.02 14.17
N ASP A 96 -20.45 -6.57 14.24
CA ASP A 96 -19.88 -7.16 15.45
C ASP A 96 -19.10 -6.08 16.21
N PHE A 97 -19.70 -5.59 17.29
CA PHE A 97 -19.13 -4.56 18.16
C PHE A 97 -18.61 -5.13 19.49
N SER A 98 -18.19 -6.40 19.49
CA SER A 98 -17.65 -7.03 20.70
C SER A 98 -16.50 -6.21 21.30
N ILE A 99 -16.48 -6.11 22.64
CA ILE A 99 -15.52 -5.30 23.41
C ILE A 99 -14.07 -5.75 23.13
N ALA A 100 -13.85 -7.04 22.93
CA ALA A 100 -12.54 -7.59 22.59
C ALA A 100 -11.99 -7.05 21.25
N ARG A 101 -12.86 -6.65 20.31
CA ARG A 101 -12.47 -6.08 19.02
C ARG A 101 -12.23 -4.57 19.08
N PHE A 102 -12.99 -3.87 19.92
CA PHE A 102 -12.78 -2.43 20.14
C PHE A 102 -11.41 -2.14 20.80
N ALA A 103 -10.89 -3.07 21.59
CA ALA A 103 -9.62 -2.93 22.31
C ALA A 103 -8.36 -3.32 21.50
N GLN A 104 -8.49 -3.61 20.19
CA GLN A 104 -7.40 -4.03 19.31
C GLN A 104 -6.75 -2.83 18.59
#